data_AF-A0A7C9KZR9-F1
#
_entry.id   AF-A0A7C9KZR9-F1
#
_cell.length_a   1.000
_cell.length_b   1.000
_cell.length_c   1.000
_cell.angle_alpha   90.00
_cell.angle_beta   90.00
_cell.angle_gamma   90.00
#
_symmetry.space_group_name_H-M   'P 1'
#
loop_
_entity.id
_entity.type
_entity.pdbx_description
1 polymer ?
#
loop_
_entity_poly.entity_id
_entity_poly.type
_entity_poly.pdbx_seq_one_letter_code
_entity_poly.pdbx_strand_id
1 'polypeptide(L)'
;NVQQYAQATKEVMQVAAQQIQGYLKESGRNLNVSVDESTGYYVARVVNPETGEVVRSLPSEETLRIARSIDQMRGMLVNQKA
;
A
#
# COMPACT_ATOMS: atom_id res chain seq x y z
N ASN A 1 -16.04 8.51 10.28
CA ASN A 1 -16.01 7.04 10.42
C ASN A 1 -14.83 6.47 9.63
N VAL A 2 -13.61 6.59 10.15
CA VAL A 2 -12.36 6.32 9.38
C VAL A 2 -12.13 4.83 9.09
N GLN A 3 -12.68 3.93 9.90
CA GLN A 3 -12.54 2.47 9.74
C GLN A 3 -13.31 1.92 8.54
N GLN A 4 -14.47 2.50 8.22
CA GLN A 4 -15.28 2.10 7.06
C GLN A 4 -14.59 2.49 5.74
N TYR A 5 -13.92 3.64 5.69
CA TYR A 5 -13.12 4.03 4.52
C TYR A 5 -11.92 3.10 4.33
N ALA A 6 -11.24 2.69 5.41
CA ALA A 6 -10.12 1.76 5.33
C ALA A 6 -10.53 0.39 4.75
N GLN A 7 -11.70 -0.13 5.16
CA GLN A 7 -12.26 -1.38 4.61
C GLN A 7 -12.59 -1.25 3.12
N ALA A 8 -13.28 -0.18 2.71
CA ALA A 8 -13.57 0.06 1.30
C ALA A 8 -12.29 0.24 0.45
N THR A 9 -11.27 0.91 1.00
CA THR A 9 -9.96 1.04 0.34
C THR A 9 -9.28 -0.32 0.18
N LYS A 10 -9.37 -1.23 1.16
CA LYS A 10 -8.83 -2.59 1.04
C LYS A 10 -9.40 -3.32 -0.16
N GLU A 11 -10.73 -3.37 -0.26
CA GLU A 11 -11.43 -4.09 -1.33
C GLU A 11 -11.05 -3.54 -2.70
N VAL A 12 -11.05 -2.22 -2.85
CA VAL A 12 -10.64 -1.56 -4.09
C VAL A 12 -9.19 -1.90 -4.46
N MET A 13 -8.28 -1.87 -3.49
CA MET A 13 -6.86 -2.18 -3.71
C MET A 13 -6.65 -3.65 -4.09
N GLN A 14 -7.40 -4.58 -3.48
CA GLN A 14 -7.33 -6.01 -3.82
C GLN A 14 -7.85 -6.29 -5.23
N VAL A 15 -9.01 -5.72 -5.60
CA VAL A 15 -9.57 -5.87 -6.94
C VAL A 15 -8.63 -5.28 -7.99
N ALA A 16 -8.10 -4.08 -7.75
CA ALA A 16 -7.13 -3.46 -8.65
C ALA A 16 -5.85 -4.31 -8.79
N ALA A 17 -5.32 -4.83 -7.69
CA ALA A 17 -4.15 -5.71 -7.71
C ALA A 17 -4.39 -6.96 -8.57
N GLN A 18 -5.56 -7.59 -8.45
CA GLN A 18 -5.95 -8.76 -9.25
C GLN A 18 -6.06 -8.42 -10.75
N GLN A 19 -6.68 -7.30 -11.09
CA GLN A 19 -6.81 -6.84 -12.49
C GLN A 19 -5.44 -6.56 -13.11
N ILE A 20 -4.56 -5.85 -12.39
CA ILE A 20 -3.20 -5.56 -12.83
C ILE A 20 -2.41 -6.87 -12.99
N GLN A 21 -2.54 -7.81 -12.04
CA GLN A 21 -1.88 -9.12 -12.15
C GLN A 21 -2.32 -9.89 -13.40
N GLY A 22 -3.62 -9.84 -13.74
CA GLY A 22 -4.15 -10.44 -14.97
C GLY A 22 -3.55 -9.80 -16.22
N TYR A 23 -3.61 -8.47 -16.31
CA TYR A 23 -3.03 -7.73 -17.43
C TYR A 23 -1.52 -7.97 -17.62
N LEU A 24 -0.76 -8.01 -16.52
CA LEU A 24 0.68 -8.27 -16.58
C LEU A 24 0.98 -9.66 -17.15
N LYS A 25 0.22 -10.68 -16.73
CA LYS A 25 0.31 -12.04 -17.28
C LYS A 25 -0.01 -12.08 -18.78
N GLU A 26 -1.09 -11.41 -19.20
CA GLU A 26 -1.48 -11.32 -20.62
C GLU A 26 -0.42 -10.58 -21.47
N SER A 27 0.23 -9.57 -20.91
CA SER A 27 1.31 -8.82 -21.58
C SER A 27 2.64 -9.57 -21.68
N GLY A 28 2.73 -10.80 -21.15
CA GLY A 28 3.97 -11.59 -21.12
C GLY A 28 5.02 -11.08 -20.13
N ARG A 29 4.65 -10.16 -19.22
CA ARG A 29 5.56 -9.62 -18.21
C ARG A 29 5.51 -10.50 -16.97
N ASN A 30 6.66 -11.06 -16.59
CA ASN A 30 6.79 -11.86 -15.39
C ASN A 30 6.92 -10.95 -14.15
N LEU A 31 5.80 -10.41 -13.66
CA LEU A 31 5.74 -9.54 -12.48
C LEU A 31 4.61 -10.02 -11.54
N ASN A 32 4.87 -9.94 -10.24
CA ASN A 32 3.91 -10.33 -9.19
C ASN A 32 3.34 -9.09 -8.50
N VAL A 33 2.01 -9.04 -8.37
CA VAL A 33 1.30 -7.97 -7.68
C VAL A 33 0.75 -8.48 -6.35
N SER A 34 1.11 -7.83 -5.25
CA SER A 34 0.64 -8.17 -3.90
C SER A 34 0.15 -6.93 -3.15
N VAL A 35 -0.74 -7.11 -2.19
CA VAL A 35 -1.14 -6.06 -1.24
C VAL A 35 -0.52 -6.38 0.11
N ASP A 36 0.20 -5.42 0.70
CA ASP A 36 0.79 -5.48 2.03
C ASP A 36 -0.05 -4.64 3.01
N GLU A 37 -0.25 -5.19 4.22
CA GLU A 37 -1.02 -4.57 5.31
C GLU A 37 -0.14 -4.30 6.55
N SER A 38 1.14 -4.67 6.51
CA SER A 38 2.07 -4.61 7.66
C SER A 38 2.35 -3.20 8.17
N THR A 39 2.12 -2.18 7.34
CA THR A 39 2.45 -0.78 7.65
C THR A 39 1.31 0.01 8.28
N GLY A 40 0.15 -0.63 8.52
CA GLY A 40 -1.08 0.05 8.92
C GLY A 40 -1.81 0.73 7.74
N TYR A 41 -1.24 0.66 6.54
CA TYR A 41 -1.83 1.11 5.29
C TYR A 41 -1.81 -0.04 4.27
N TYR A 42 -2.75 -0.03 3.34
CA TYR A 42 -2.77 -0.95 2.20
C TYR A 42 -1.77 -0.48 1.15
N VAL A 43 -0.79 -1.33 0.83
CA VAL A 43 0.26 -1.02 -0.14
C VAL A 43 0.26 -2.08 -1.24
N ALA A 44 -0.10 -1.71 -2.46
CA ALA A 44 0.08 -2.57 -3.61
C ALA A 44 1.54 -2.53 -4.06
N ARG A 45 2.19 -3.69 -4.22
CA ARG A 45 3.56 -3.83 -4.70
C ARG A 45 3.60 -4.66 -5.97
N VAL A 46 4.40 -4.20 -6.93
CA VAL A 46 4.75 -4.94 -8.14
C VAL A 46 6.20 -5.36 -8.02
N VAL A 47 6.45 -6.67 -8.03
CA VAL A 47 7.76 -7.27 -7.75
C VAL A 47 8.23 -8.09 -8.94
N ASN A 48 9.52 -7.99 -9.28
CA ASN A 48 10.16 -8.94 -10.17
C ASN A 48 10.36 -10.27 -9.41
N PRO A 49 9.72 -11.37 -9.80
CA PRO A 49 9.81 -12.64 -9.09
C PRO A 49 11.17 -13.30 -9.19
N GLU A 50 12.00 -12.94 -10.18
CA GLU A 50 13.33 -13.52 -10.38
C GLU A 50 14.36 -12.90 -9.43
N THR A 51 14.27 -11.58 -9.22
CA THR A 51 15.23 -10.83 -8.39
C THR A 51 14.70 -10.48 -7.00
N GLY A 52 13.38 -10.51 -6.81
CA GLY A 52 12.71 -9.99 -5.62
C GLY A 52 12.61 -8.46 -5.57
N GLU A 53 13.02 -7.76 -6.63
CA GLU A 53 13.05 -6.30 -6.66
C GLU A 53 11.64 -5.69 -6.79
N VAL A 54 11.33 -4.67 -5.97
CA VAL A 54 10.09 -3.90 -6.06
C VAL A 54 10.21 -2.87 -7.18
N VAL A 55 9.46 -3.06 -8.26
CA VAL A 55 9.49 -2.17 -9.43
C VAL A 55 8.55 -0.97 -9.23
N ARG A 56 7.41 -1.17 -8.55
CA ARG A 56 6.45 -0.10 -8.23
C ARG A 56 5.69 -0.42 -6.94
N SER A 57 5.36 0.64 -6.20
CA SER A 57 4.45 0.59 -5.05
C SER A 57 3.41 1.71 -5.12
N LEU A 58 2.20 1.41 -4.65
CA LEU A 58 1.10 2.37 -4.53
C LEU A 58 0.41 2.17 -3.17
N PRO A 59 0.39 3.20 -2.30
CA PRO A 59 1.14 4.47 -2.39
C PRO A 59 2.66 4.27 -2.38
N SER A 60 3.43 5.29 -2.79
CA SER A 60 4.90 5.21 -2.74
C SER A 60 5.40 5.18 -1.28
N GLU A 61 6.59 4.63 -1.05
CA GLU A 61 7.18 4.57 0.29
C GLU A 61 7.41 5.95 0.90
N GLU A 62 7.76 6.95 0.09
CA GLU A 62 7.88 8.35 0.53
C GLU A 62 6.56 8.84 1.12
N THR A 63 5.45 8.53 0.44
CA THR A 63 4.11 8.94 0.86
C THR A 63 3.73 8.27 2.19
N LEU A 64 4.07 6.97 2.34
CA LEU A 64 3.87 6.26 3.59
C LEU A 64 4.74 6.81 4.73
N ARG A 65 5.98 7.21 4.45
CA ARG A 65 6.84 7.89 5.44
C ARG A 65 6.20 9.21 5.90
N ILE A 66 5.71 10.02 4.97
CA ILE A 66 5.04 11.29 5.29
C ILE A 66 3.79 11.06 6.14
N ALA A 67 2.94 10.10 5.76
CA ALA A 67 1.73 9.75 6.50
C ALA A 67 2.05 9.36 7.96
N ARG A 68 3.06 8.51 8.16
CA ARG A 68 3.53 8.11 9.51
C ARG A 68 4.04 9.30 10.32
N SER A 69 4.86 10.18 9.71
CA SER A 69 5.38 11.36 10.41
C SER A 69 4.26 12.29 10.89
N ILE A 70 3.23 12.49 10.07
CA ILE A 70 2.04 13.29 10.44
C ILE A 70 1.31 12.65 11.63
N ASP A 71 1.07 11.33 11.59
CA ASP A 71 0.39 10.62 12.68
C ASP A 71 1.19 10.66 13.99
N GLN A 72 2.52 10.51 13.93
CA GLN A 72 3.40 10.65 15.10
C GLN A 72 3.36 12.06 15.71
N MET A 73 3.41 13.10 14.88
CA MET A 73 3.28 14.48 15.34
C MET A 73 1.94 14.72 16.05
N ARG A 74 0.83 14.21 15.49
CA ARG A 74 -0.48 14.30 16.12
C ARG A 74 -0.51 13.61 17.48
N GLY A 75 0.10 12.43 17.61
CA GLY A 75 0.19 11.72 18.88
C GLY A 75 0.95 12.50 19.97
N MET A 76 2.07 13.12 19.61
CA MET A 76 2.85 13.93 20.54
C MET A 76 2.09 15.17 21.04
N LEU A 77 1.37 15.86 20.14
CA LEU A 77 0.57 17.05 20.50
C LEU A 77 -0.60 16.72 21.43
N VAL A 78 -1.19 15.53 21.29
CA VAL A 78 -2.26 15.05 22.19
C VAL A 78 -1.69 14.74 23.57
N ASN A 79 -0.53 14.08 23.65
CA ASN A 79 0.12 13.74 24.91
C ASN A 79 0.59 14.95 25.73
N GLN A 80 0.84 16.10 25.09
CA GLN A 80 1.23 17.35 25.78
C GLN A 80 0.04 18.08 26.43
N LYS A 81 -1.20 17.75 26.09
CA LYS A 81 -2.41 18.38 26.66
C LYS A 81 -3.03 17.59 27.81
N ALA A 82 -2.41 16.48 28.21
CA ALA A 82 -2.83 15.62 29.32
C ALA A 82 -2.06 15.97 30.61
#